data_AF-R4V457-F1
#
_entry.id   AF-R4V457-F1
#
_cell.length_a   1.000
_cell.length_b   1.000
_cell.length_c   1.000
_cell.angle_alpha   90.00
_cell.angle_beta   90.00
_cell.angle_gamma   90.00
#
_symmetry.space_group_name_H-M   'P 1'
#
loop_
_entity.id
_entity.type
_entity.pdbx_description
1 polymer ?
#
loop_
_entity_poly.entity_id
_entity_poly.type
_entity_poly.pdbx_seq_one_letter_code
_entity_poly.pdbx_strand_id
1 'polypeptide(L)'
;MVEIEFPHFSFKLEYLDERAECTREYILTFYTERNEIEIYDVRNHRVFLRKTELHNLTLEQLLPGGKFFLNGRTYIITDFANEFTKNQLCARTQQVTTVIKPGFTQFFGEAFDKIFSSGLKVDLLKFGALTRSGAAALIKAETGNEPGPNDISYLADKPVAMFRIVGLNAIHKWKSILGPWNIDVARQKFPESLRGKYAKSQLENFACESDLGDSLFESVKFEPSKGGSASLLIIKPHVILKGLSGKIIQDLAKGPLKIVGATIQTMDVAEAEEFFEPYRGVLQEYSGILTDMTSGPS
;
A
#
# COMPACT_ATOMS: atom_id res chain seq x y z
N MET A 1 19.77 -17.57 32.67
CA MET A 1 19.86 -17.02 31.29
C MET A 1 18.54 -17.34 30.63
N VAL A 2 17.76 -16.34 30.25
CA VAL A 2 16.54 -16.57 29.47
C VAL A 2 17.02 -16.88 28.05
N GLU A 3 16.78 -18.11 27.56
CA GLU A 3 16.98 -18.42 26.15
C GLU A 3 16.06 -17.50 25.34
N ILE A 4 16.67 -16.65 24.51
CA ILE A 4 15.92 -15.81 23.58
C ILE A 4 15.45 -16.74 22.46
N GLU A 5 14.19 -17.16 22.51
CA GLU A 5 13.59 -17.98 21.47
C GLU A 5 13.21 -17.10 20.28
N PHE A 6 13.83 -17.34 19.13
CA PHE A 6 13.54 -16.62 17.89
C PHE A 6 12.45 -17.37 17.12
N PRO A 7 11.27 -16.75 16.86
CA PRO A 7 10.19 -17.44 16.17
C PRO A 7 10.56 -17.77 14.72
N HIS A 8 10.01 -18.86 14.21
CA HIS A 8 10.09 -19.22 12.79
C HIS A 8 8.72 -19.09 12.15
N PHE A 9 8.67 -18.57 10.93
CA PHE A 9 7.43 -18.38 10.18
C PHE A 9 7.44 -19.27 8.95
N SER A 10 6.38 -20.06 8.74
CA SER A 10 6.31 -20.99 7.62
C SER A 10 5.13 -20.68 6.70
N PHE A 11 5.38 -20.79 5.39
CA PHE A 11 4.46 -20.39 4.32
C PHE A 11 4.38 -21.47 3.25
N LYS A 12 3.19 -21.66 2.67
CA LYS A 12 2.99 -22.52 1.51
C LYS A 12 3.39 -21.74 0.25
N LEU A 13 4.18 -22.37 -0.60
CA LEU A 13 4.59 -21.83 -1.89
C LEU A 13 4.00 -22.66 -3.02
N GLU A 14 3.66 -21.98 -4.11
CA GLU A 14 3.48 -22.59 -5.41
C GLU A 14 4.50 -22.05 -6.42
N TYR A 15 4.95 -22.94 -7.29
CA TYR A 15 5.76 -22.63 -8.46
C TYR A 15 5.19 -23.35 -9.68
N LEU A 16 4.89 -22.59 -10.73
CA LEU A 16 4.49 -23.16 -12.02
C LEU A 16 5.74 -23.56 -12.81
N ASP A 17 5.91 -24.87 -13.01
CA ASP A 17 6.95 -25.41 -13.88
C ASP A 17 6.43 -25.41 -15.32
N GLU A 18 6.71 -24.34 -16.06
CA GLU A 18 6.21 -24.12 -17.42
C GLU A 18 6.57 -25.27 -18.37
N ARG A 19 7.71 -25.93 -18.19
CA ARG A 19 8.16 -27.03 -19.06
C ARG A 19 7.38 -28.32 -18.82
N ALA A 20 6.97 -28.53 -17.57
CA ALA A 20 6.23 -29.71 -17.16
C ALA A 20 4.72 -29.44 -17.06
N GLU A 21 4.28 -28.22 -17.37
CA GLU A 21 2.89 -27.74 -17.26
C GLU A 21 2.24 -28.14 -15.94
N CYS A 22 2.99 -28.05 -14.83
CA CYS A 22 2.49 -28.46 -13.53
C CYS A 22 2.89 -27.48 -12.42
N THR A 23 1.98 -27.32 -11.46
CA THR A 23 2.25 -26.57 -10.23
C THR A 23 2.93 -27.48 -9.21
N ARG A 24 4.05 -27.00 -8.66
CA ARG A 24 4.79 -27.66 -7.60
C ARG A 24 4.58 -26.91 -6.28
N GLU A 25 4.31 -27.67 -5.23
CA GLU A 25 4.08 -27.16 -3.89
C GLU A 25 5.35 -27.28 -3.02
N TYR A 26 5.65 -26.21 -2.28
CA TYR A 26 6.76 -26.18 -1.34
C TYR A 26 6.33 -25.54 -0.02
N ILE A 27 7.14 -25.72 1.02
CA ILE A 27 7.03 -24.96 2.27
C ILE A 27 8.29 -24.13 2.43
N LEU A 28 8.13 -22.82 2.61
CA LEU A 28 9.20 -21.92 3.01
C LEU A 28 9.16 -21.76 4.52
N THR A 29 10.31 -21.90 5.17
CA THR A 29 10.49 -21.53 6.58
C THR A 29 11.46 -20.36 6.67
N PHE A 30 11.01 -19.28 7.28
CA PHE A 30 11.77 -18.08 7.57
C PHE A 30 12.25 -18.08 9.02
N TYR A 31 13.56 -17.95 9.20
CA TYR A 31 14.24 -17.96 10.50
C TYR A 31 14.58 -16.53 10.91
N THR A 32 13.91 -16.02 11.95
CA THR A 32 14.04 -14.61 12.36
C THR A 32 15.37 -14.26 13.02
N GLU A 33 16.09 -15.24 13.58
CA GLU A 33 17.39 -15.02 14.25
C GLU A 33 18.44 -14.45 13.30
N ARG A 34 18.56 -15.05 12.10
CA ARG A 34 19.62 -14.74 11.12
C ARG A 34 19.10 -14.21 9.80
N ASN A 35 17.79 -13.98 9.70
CA ASN A 35 17.13 -13.59 8.46
C ASN A 35 17.44 -14.62 7.34
N GLU A 36 17.21 -15.90 7.62
CA GLU A 36 17.48 -17.01 6.70
C GLU A 36 16.18 -17.65 6.21
N ILE A 37 16.23 -18.30 5.04
CA ILE A 37 15.14 -19.13 4.52
C ILE A 37 15.60 -20.55 4.20
N GLU A 38 14.68 -21.49 4.41
CA GLU A 38 14.76 -22.86 3.92
C GLU A 38 13.51 -23.18 3.11
N ILE A 39 13.65 -23.94 2.02
CA ILE A 39 12.51 -24.41 1.22
C ILE A 39 12.49 -25.93 1.24
N TYR A 40 11.34 -26.48 1.61
CA TYR A 40 11.08 -27.91 1.67
C TYR A 40 10.15 -28.34 0.52
N ASP A 41 10.52 -29.39 -0.21
CA ASP A 41 9.71 -30.02 -1.25
C ASP A 41 8.73 -31.00 -0.59
N VAL A 42 7.44 -30.63 -0.60
CA VAL A 42 6.38 -31.39 0.05
C VAL A 42 6.21 -32.76 -0.61
N ARG A 43 6.27 -32.80 -1.95
CA ARG A 43 6.01 -34.01 -2.73
C ARG A 43 7.14 -35.03 -2.61
N ASN A 44 8.39 -34.58 -2.63
CA ASN A 44 9.56 -35.46 -2.58
C ASN A 44 10.11 -35.66 -1.16
N HIS A 45 9.48 -35.07 -0.15
CA HIS A 45 9.87 -35.13 1.26
C HIS A 45 11.37 -34.84 1.50
N ARG A 46 11.87 -33.75 0.90
CA ARG A 46 13.29 -33.36 1.03
C ARG A 46 13.46 -31.86 1.09
N VAL A 47 14.56 -31.42 1.70
CA VAL A 47 15.01 -30.04 1.61
C VAL A 47 15.36 -29.71 0.16
N PHE A 48 14.64 -28.75 -0.40
CA PHE A 48 14.86 -28.24 -1.77
C PHE A 48 15.94 -27.16 -1.78
N LEU A 49 15.87 -26.23 -0.83
CA LEU A 49 16.86 -25.19 -0.60
C LEU A 49 17.23 -25.21 0.88
N ARG A 50 18.50 -25.45 1.19
CA ARG A 50 19.02 -25.37 2.56
C ARG A 50 19.04 -23.92 3.03
N LYS A 51 19.08 -23.72 4.35
CA LYS A 51 19.23 -22.40 4.99
C LYS A 51 20.22 -21.52 4.24
N THR A 52 19.71 -20.40 3.75
CA THR A 52 20.47 -19.36 3.06
C THR A 52 19.97 -18.02 3.53
N GLU A 53 20.83 -17.01 3.51
CA GLU A 53 20.43 -15.64 3.81
C GLU A 53 19.27 -15.20 2.91
N LEU A 54 18.33 -14.47 3.49
CA LEU A 54 17.16 -13.94 2.81
C LEU A 54 17.62 -12.85 1.83
N HIS A 55 17.84 -13.22 0.56
CA HIS A 55 18.34 -12.39 -0.54
C HIS A 55 17.44 -11.17 -0.84
N ASN A 56 17.47 -10.15 0.02
CA ASN A 56 16.70 -8.90 -0.06
C ASN A 56 15.17 -9.08 -0.03
N LEU A 57 14.65 -10.24 0.38
CA LEU A 57 13.21 -10.40 0.61
C LEU A 57 12.84 -9.77 1.94
N THR A 58 11.62 -9.28 2.07
CA THR A 58 11.08 -8.83 3.35
C THR A 58 9.98 -9.78 3.84
N LEU A 59 9.73 -9.80 5.14
CA LEU A 59 8.65 -10.61 5.71
C LEU A 59 7.28 -10.24 5.12
N GLU A 60 7.09 -8.98 4.73
CA GLU A 60 5.86 -8.50 4.09
C GLU A 60 5.65 -9.10 2.69
N GLN A 61 6.72 -9.44 1.97
CA GLN A 61 6.65 -10.15 0.69
C GLN A 61 6.34 -11.64 0.85
N LEU A 62 6.54 -12.19 2.06
CA LEU A 62 6.22 -13.58 2.39
C LEU A 62 4.78 -13.78 2.86
N LEU A 63 3.97 -12.72 2.97
CA LEU A 63 2.55 -12.86 3.29
C LEU A 63 1.77 -13.47 2.10
N PRO A 64 0.62 -14.14 2.34
CA PRO A 64 -0.22 -14.69 1.28
C PRO A 64 -0.51 -13.68 0.16
N GLY A 65 -0.46 -14.17 -1.09
CA GLY A 65 -0.53 -13.36 -2.31
C GLY A 65 0.81 -12.71 -2.72
N GLY A 66 1.83 -12.75 -1.85
CA GLY A 66 3.18 -12.31 -2.17
C GLY A 66 3.83 -13.14 -3.26
N LYS A 67 4.68 -12.51 -4.07
CA LYS A 67 5.48 -13.16 -5.11
C LYS A 67 6.94 -12.77 -4.94
N PHE A 68 7.84 -13.73 -5.10
CA PHE A 68 9.27 -13.45 -5.03
C PHE A 68 10.06 -14.32 -6.00
N PHE A 69 11.22 -13.80 -6.44
CA PHE A 69 12.12 -14.49 -7.35
C PHE A 69 13.33 -15.01 -6.59
N LEU A 70 13.63 -16.31 -6.73
CA LEU A 70 14.76 -16.96 -6.08
C LEU A 70 15.33 -18.05 -6.99
N ASN A 71 16.65 -18.03 -7.21
CA ASN A 71 17.39 -19.03 -7.99
C ASN A 71 16.77 -19.34 -9.37
N GLY A 72 16.31 -18.32 -10.10
CA GLY A 72 15.72 -18.51 -11.42
C GLY A 72 14.23 -18.86 -11.43
N ARG A 73 13.56 -18.85 -10.28
CA ARG A 73 12.14 -19.25 -10.16
C ARG A 73 11.33 -18.16 -9.46
N THR A 74 10.12 -17.92 -9.96
CA THR A 74 9.13 -17.06 -9.31
C THR A 74 8.21 -17.93 -8.46
N TYR A 75 8.25 -17.73 -7.15
CA TYR A 75 7.37 -18.40 -6.20
C TYR A 75 6.20 -17.50 -5.83
N ILE A 76 5.04 -18.10 -5.64
CA ILE A 76 3.83 -17.43 -5.14
C ILE A 76 3.54 -17.97 -3.75
N ILE A 77 3.37 -17.09 -2.77
CA ILE A 77 2.90 -17.46 -1.44
C ILE A 77 1.39 -17.67 -1.51
N THR A 78 0.93 -18.89 -1.27
CA THR A 78 -0.51 -19.20 -1.33
C THR A 78 -1.19 -19.09 0.02
N ASP A 79 -0.52 -19.48 1.10
CA ASP A 79 -1.11 -19.51 2.45
C ASP A 79 -0.02 -19.62 3.53
N PHE A 80 -0.40 -19.53 4.79
CA PHE A 80 0.44 -19.92 5.92
C PHE A 80 0.56 -21.45 6.01
N ALA A 81 1.73 -21.96 6.35
CA ALA A 81 1.94 -23.40 6.50
C ALA A 81 1.54 -23.93 7.88
N ASN A 82 1.39 -23.06 8.90
CA ASN A 82 0.93 -23.45 10.23
C ASN A 82 0.15 -22.34 10.95
N GLU A 83 -0.65 -22.75 11.93
CA GLU A 83 -1.50 -21.86 12.74
C GLU A 83 -0.68 -20.88 13.59
N PHE A 84 0.51 -21.26 14.08
CA PHE A 84 1.39 -20.35 14.81
C PHE A 84 1.76 -19.12 13.97
N THR A 85 2.21 -19.34 12.74
CA THR A 85 2.61 -18.29 11.80
C THR A 85 1.42 -17.41 11.46
N LYS A 86 0.28 -18.04 11.13
CA LYS A 86 -0.96 -17.34 10.85
C LYS A 86 -1.37 -16.45 12.01
N ASN A 87 -1.44 -16.97 13.23
CA ASN A 87 -1.86 -16.22 14.41
C ASN A 87 -0.90 -15.07 14.72
N GLN A 88 0.42 -15.31 14.72
CA GLN A 88 1.43 -14.28 14.96
C GLN A 88 1.40 -13.15 13.92
N LEU A 89 1.35 -13.50 12.63
CA LEU A 89 1.42 -12.49 11.56
C LEU A 89 0.08 -11.79 11.34
N CYS A 90 -1.05 -12.48 11.47
CA CYS A 90 -2.37 -11.85 11.43
C CYS A 90 -2.56 -10.90 12.61
N ALA A 91 -2.15 -11.27 13.83
CA ALA A 91 -2.22 -10.38 14.99
C ALA A 91 -1.37 -9.11 14.82
N ARG A 92 -0.32 -9.17 14.00
CA ARG A 92 0.54 -8.02 13.66
C ARG A 92 0.08 -7.27 12.41
N THR A 93 -0.82 -7.84 11.62
CA THR A 93 -1.36 -7.17 10.44
C THR A 93 -2.39 -6.16 10.90
N GLN A 94 -2.12 -4.89 10.58
CA GLN A 94 -2.96 -3.78 10.98
C GLN A 94 -3.36 -2.98 9.76
N GLN A 95 -4.41 -2.20 9.92
CA GLN A 95 -4.89 -1.24 8.95
C GLN A 95 -4.91 0.15 9.57
N VAL A 96 -4.62 1.16 8.76
CA VAL A 96 -4.75 2.57 9.09
C VAL A 96 -5.56 3.27 8.01
N THR A 97 -6.61 3.98 8.40
CA THR A 97 -7.25 4.95 7.51
C THR A 97 -6.64 6.32 7.77
N THR A 98 -6.19 7.00 6.72
CA THR A 98 -5.58 8.33 6.83
C THR A 98 -6.09 9.27 5.75
N VAL A 99 -6.23 10.55 6.10
CA VAL A 99 -6.61 11.61 5.19
C VAL A 99 -5.47 12.59 5.08
N ILE A 100 -4.88 12.71 3.88
CA ILE A 100 -3.98 13.81 3.58
C ILE A 100 -4.83 15.06 3.37
N LYS A 101 -4.55 16.07 4.21
CA LYS A 101 -5.30 17.31 4.31
C LYS A 101 -5.11 18.18 3.05
N PRO A 102 -6.00 19.17 2.83
CA PRO A 102 -5.84 20.11 1.72
C PRO A 102 -4.49 20.84 1.76
N GLY A 103 -3.95 21.17 0.58
CA GLY A 103 -2.68 21.90 0.45
C GLY A 103 -1.40 21.05 0.47
N PHE A 104 -1.54 19.72 0.60
CA PHE A 104 -0.43 18.76 0.55
C PHE A 104 -0.48 17.83 -0.67
N THR A 105 -1.38 18.11 -1.62
CA THR A 105 -1.58 17.26 -2.82
C THR A 105 -0.33 17.14 -3.67
N GLN A 106 0.51 18.17 -3.70
CA GLN A 106 1.80 18.13 -4.40
C GLN A 106 2.83 17.17 -3.78
N PHE A 107 2.58 16.63 -2.59
CA PHE A 107 3.48 15.70 -1.89
C PHE A 107 2.90 14.27 -1.80
N PHE A 108 1.81 14.00 -2.52
CA PHE A 108 1.22 12.67 -2.55
C PHE A 108 2.18 11.60 -3.06
N GLY A 109 3.02 11.95 -4.04
CA GLY A 109 4.05 11.04 -4.54
C GLY A 109 5.00 10.58 -3.44
N GLU A 110 5.53 11.50 -2.63
CA GLU A 110 6.41 11.16 -1.51
C GLU A 110 5.69 10.35 -0.42
N ALA A 111 4.43 10.67 -0.11
CA ALA A 111 3.64 9.89 0.84
C ALA A 111 3.47 8.45 0.34
N PHE A 112 3.13 8.28 -0.94
CA PHE A 112 3.00 6.97 -1.59
C PHE A 112 4.33 6.21 -1.51
N ASP A 113 5.43 6.80 -1.96
CA ASP A 113 6.75 6.16 -1.92
C ASP A 113 7.16 5.74 -0.50
N LYS A 114 6.90 6.56 0.52
CA LYS A 114 7.17 6.22 1.93
C LYS A 114 6.33 5.04 2.43
N ILE A 115 5.06 4.93 2.00
CA ILE A 115 4.19 3.79 2.34
C ILE A 115 4.78 2.49 1.76
N PHE A 116 5.04 2.47 0.45
CA PHE A 116 5.51 1.26 -0.24
C PHE A 116 6.93 0.86 0.19
N SER A 117 7.85 1.81 0.33
CA SER A 117 9.22 1.53 0.80
C SER A 117 9.28 1.02 2.24
N SER A 118 8.22 1.24 3.04
CA SER A 118 8.11 0.69 4.40
C SER A 118 7.49 -0.72 4.43
N GLY A 119 7.24 -1.34 3.27
CA GLY A 119 6.58 -2.64 3.14
C GLY A 119 5.08 -2.59 3.42
N LEU A 120 4.47 -1.40 3.43
CA LEU A 120 3.02 -1.25 3.55
C LEU A 120 2.37 -1.25 2.17
N LYS A 121 1.08 -1.58 2.13
CA LYS A 121 0.27 -1.57 0.92
C LYS A 121 -0.84 -0.53 1.06
N VAL A 122 -1.21 0.09 -0.06
CA VAL A 122 -2.44 0.87 -0.15
C VAL A 122 -3.52 -0.08 -0.68
N ASP A 123 -4.53 -0.33 0.13
CA ASP A 123 -5.66 -1.20 -0.20
C ASP A 123 -6.83 -0.41 -0.80
N LEU A 124 -7.02 0.83 -0.32
CA LEU A 124 -8.02 1.74 -0.85
C LEU A 124 -7.42 3.14 -0.98
N LEU A 125 -7.72 3.80 -2.09
CA LEU A 125 -7.36 5.19 -2.36
C LEU A 125 -8.61 5.90 -2.85
N LYS A 126 -8.89 7.08 -2.30
CA LYS A 126 -9.91 7.97 -2.83
C LYS A 126 -9.44 9.40 -2.80
N PHE A 127 -9.40 10.05 -3.97
CA PHE A 127 -9.15 11.48 -4.08
C PHE A 127 -10.44 12.22 -4.45
N GLY A 128 -10.73 13.30 -3.74
CA GLY A 128 -11.92 14.11 -3.96
C GLY A 128 -12.08 15.19 -2.91
N ALA A 129 -13.30 15.67 -2.73
CA ALA A 129 -13.65 16.64 -1.70
C ALA A 129 -14.36 15.97 -0.53
N LEU A 130 -13.95 16.30 0.69
CA LEU A 130 -14.61 15.82 1.90
C LEU A 130 -15.91 16.59 2.13
N THR A 131 -17.02 15.90 2.40
CA THR A 131 -18.26 16.57 2.80
C THR A 131 -18.08 17.31 4.12
N ARG A 132 -18.88 18.35 4.36
CA ARG A 132 -18.91 19.05 5.65
C ARG A 132 -19.14 18.15 6.85
N SER A 133 -20.02 17.14 6.72
CA SER A 133 -20.24 16.14 7.77
C SER A 133 -19.02 15.24 7.99
N GLY A 134 -18.36 14.81 6.92
CA GLY A 134 -17.13 14.03 6.99
C GLY A 134 -15.98 14.82 7.63
N ALA A 135 -15.84 16.10 7.26
CA ALA A 135 -14.86 17.01 7.86
C ALA A 135 -15.07 17.18 9.36
N ALA A 136 -16.32 17.41 9.78
CA ALA A 136 -16.64 17.55 11.20
C ALA A 136 -16.34 16.26 11.99
N ALA A 137 -16.75 15.11 11.47
CA ALA A 137 -16.48 13.82 12.10
C ALA A 137 -14.97 13.54 12.22
N LEU A 138 -14.20 13.87 11.17
CA LEU A 138 -12.76 13.68 11.12
C LEU A 138 -12.02 14.53 12.16
N ILE A 139 -12.36 15.83 12.25
CA ILE A 139 -11.72 16.74 13.22
C ILE A 139 -12.09 16.35 14.64
N LYS A 140 -13.34 15.94 14.88
CA LYS A 140 -13.78 15.47 16.18
C LYS A 140 -13.02 14.21 16.60
N ALA A 141 -12.83 13.25 15.69
CA ALA A 141 -12.04 12.05 15.95
C ALA A 141 -10.56 12.39 16.22
N GLU A 142 -10.01 13.37 15.50
CA GLU A 142 -8.60 13.77 15.61
C GLU A 142 -8.30 14.57 16.89
N THR A 143 -9.20 15.48 17.29
CA THR A 143 -8.97 16.44 18.39
C THR A 143 -9.69 16.10 19.68
N GLY A 144 -10.70 15.23 19.62
CA GLY A 144 -11.62 14.95 20.73
C GLY A 144 -12.65 16.05 21.00
N ASN A 145 -12.58 17.18 20.29
CA ASN A 145 -13.43 18.35 20.51
C ASN A 145 -14.41 18.57 19.35
N GLU A 146 -15.53 19.24 19.62
CA GLU A 146 -16.43 19.70 18.56
C GLU A 146 -15.73 20.74 17.68
N PRO A 147 -15.66 20.55 16.36
CA PRO A 147 -14.96 21.45 15.46
C PRO A 147 -15.70 22.77 15.26
N GLY A 148 -14.95 23.88 15.18
CA GLY A 148 -15.51 25.17 14.85
C GLY A 148 -15.85 25.29 13.36
N PRO A 149 -16.64 26.31 12.96
CA PRO A 149 -16.94 26.57 11.54
C PRO A 149 -15.69 26.77 10.68
N ASN A 150 -14.66 27.38 11.24
CA ASN A 150 -13.39 27.62 10.55
C ASN A 150 -12.64 26.30 10.30
N ASP A 151 -12.61 25.38 11.27
CA ASP A 151 -11.94 24.08 11.11
C ASP A 151 -12.64 23.23 10.05
N ILE A 152 -13.98 23.21 10.07
CA ILE A 152 -14.78 22.52 9.05
C ILE A 152 -14.50 23.10 7.68
N SER A 153 -14.53 24.44 7.53
CA SER A 153 -14.26 25.09 6.23
C SER A 153 -12.82 24.94 5.77
N TYR A 154 -11.89 24.58 6.65
CA TYR A 154 -10.53 24.26 6.28
C TYR A 154 -10.47 22.92 5.49
N LEU A 155 -11.19 21.88 5.94
CA LEU A 155 -11.15 20.54 5.33
C LEU A 155 -12.24 20.29 4.28
N ALA A 156 -13.46 20.78 4.52
CA ALA A 156 -14.62 20.49 3.70
C ALA A 156 -14.53 21.14 2.32
N ASP A 157 -15.13 20.48 1.32
CA ASP A 157 -15.28 21.01 -0.04
C ASP A 157 -13.93 21.37 -0.69
N LYS A 158 -12.84 20.74 -0.24
CA LYS A 158 -11.47 20.93 -0.75
C LYS A 158 -10.81 19.58 -1.08
N PRO A 159 -9.83 19.57 -2.01
CA PRO A 159 -9.15 18.35 -2.40
C PRO A 159 -8.41 17.68 -1.23
N VAL A 160 -8.75 16.42 -0.98
CA VAL A 160 -8.11 15.51 -0.03
C VAL A 160 -7.83 14.17 -0.71
N ALA A 161 -6.80 13.47 -0.23
CA ALA A 161 -6.61 12.06 -0.54
C ALA A 161 -6.80 11.23 0.72
N MET A 162 -7.59 10.17 0.60
CA MET A 162 -7.83 9.21 1.65
C MET A 162 -7.18 7.88 1.28
N PHE A 163 -6.44 7.30 2.22
CA PHE A 163 -5.76 6.03 2.04
C PHE A 163 -6.22 5.04 3.12
N ARG A 164 -6.45 3.79 2.72
CA ARG A 164 -6.47 2.63 3.62
C ARG A 164 -5.14 1.92 3.45
N ILE A 165 -4.29 2.02 4.46
CA ILE A 165 -2.94 1.47 4.47
C ILE A 165 -2.96 0.18 5.28
N VAL A 166 -2.45 -0.91 4.72
CA VAL A 166 -2.47 -2.24 5.34
C VAL A 166 -1.06 -2.83 5.36
N GLY A 167 -0.71 -3.53 6.44
CA GLY A 167 0.54 -4.26 6.55
C GLY A 167 0.94 -4.61 7.97
N LEU A 168 2.09 -5.26 8.10
CA LEU A 168 2.64 -5.61 9.42
C LEU A 168 3.00 -4.34 10.20
N ASN A 169 2.41 -4.19 11.38
CA ASN A 169 2.57 -3.04 12.27
C ASN A 169 2.26 -1.70 11.56
N ALA A 170 1.23 -1.68 10.69
CA ALA A 170 0.91 -0.52 9.85
C ALA A 170 0.71 0.78 10.63
N ILE A 171 0.06 0.73 11.80
CA ILE A 171 -0.16 1.90 12.66
C ILE A 171 1.18 2.52 13.07
N HIS A 172 2.09 1.70 13.60
CA HIS A 172 3.39 2.18 14.04
C HIS A 172 4.25 2.72 12.88
N LYS A 173 4.30 2.00 11.76
CA LYS A 173 5.06 2.42 10.58
C LYS A 173 4.52 3.73 10.00
N TRP A 174 3.20 3.87 9.87
CA TRP A 174 2.59 5.11 9.40
C TRP A 174 2.81 6.29 10.33
N LYS A 175 2.69 6.11 11.66
CA LYS A 175 3.05 7.16 12.64
C LYS A 175 4.50 7.61 12.53
N SER A 176 5.41 6.67 12.27
CA SER A 176 6.83 6.97 12.06
C SER A 176 7.06 7.78 10.78
N ILE A 177 6.34 7.44 9.69
CA ILE A 177 6.35 8.16 8.41
C ILE A 177 5.81 9.59 8.59
N LEU A 178 4.67 9.74 9.27
CA LEU A 178 4.04 11.04 9.50
C LEU A 178 4.84 11.92 10.46
N GLY A 179 5.42 11.34 11.50
CA GLY A 179 6.04 12.07 12.60
C GLY A 179 5.04 12.48 13.68
N PRO A 180 5.54 12.99 14.82
CA PRO A 180 4.72 13.33 15.97
C PRO A 180 3.73 14.45 15.65
N TRP A 181 2.62 14.48 16.38
CA TRP A 181 1.57 15.49 16.23
C TRP A 181 2.09 16.91 16.45
N ASN A 182 2.89 17.11 17.50
CA ASN A 182 3.50 18.39 17.79
C ASN A 182 4.50 18.77 16.68
N ILE A 183 4.17 19.82 15.93
CA ILE A 183 4.95 20.25 14.76
C ILE A 183 6.37 20.69 15.11
N ASP A 184 6.60 21.26 16.30
CA ASP A 184 7.93 21.71 16.71
C ASP A 184 8.81 20.50 17.03
N VAL A 185 8.24 19.49 17.70
CA VAL A 185 8.92 18.21 17.93
C VAL A 185 9.18 17.49 16.60
N ALA A 186 8.22 17.52 15.67
CA ALA A 186 8.38 16.90 14.35
C ALA A 186 9.53 17.55 13.57
N ARG A 187 9.58 18.89 13.51
CA ARG A 187 10.64 19.63 12.81
C ARG A 187 12.02 19.42 13.44
N GLN A 188 12.11 19.43 14.77
CA GLN A 188 13.41 19.34 15.47
C GLN A 188 13.95 17.92 15.56
N LYS A 189 13.11 16.94 15.89
CA LYS A 189 13.55 15.56 16.18
C LYS A 189 13.32 14.59 15.02
N PHE A 190 12.38 14.90 14.13
CA PHE A 190 12.00 14.03 13.00
C PHE A 190 11.91 14.82 11.69
N PRO A 191 12.96 15.56 11.29
CA PRO A 191 12.91 16.47 10.14
C PRO A 191 12.56 15.75 8.83
N GLU A 192 12.84 14.44 8.71
CA GLU A 192 12.52 13.63 7.54
C GLU A 192 11.09 13.06 7.50
N SER A 193 10.32 13.26 8.57
CA SER A 193 8.90 12.89 8.61
C SER A 193 8.05 13.85 7.79
N LEU A 194 6.88 13.41 7.32
CA LEU A 194 5.99 14.25 6.50
C LEU A 194 5.54 15.52 7.24
N ARG A 195 5.27 15.44 8.55
CA ARG A 195 4.99 16.62 9.38
C ARG A 195 6.23 17.48 9.59
N GLY A 196 7.39 16.86 9.83
CA GLY A 196 8.65 17.58 10.01
C GLY A 196 9.00 18.45 8.79
N LYS A 197 8.80 17.93 7.58
CA LYS A 197 9.06 18.66 6.33
C LYS A 197 7.99 19.70 5.99
N TYR A 198 6.71 19.35 6.13
CA TYR A 198 5.65 20.08 5.44
C TYR A 198 4.60 20.71 6.35
N ALA A 199 4.47 20.28 7.60
CA ALA A 199 3.44 20.86 8.48
C ALA A 199 3.65 22.37 8.64
N LYS A 200 2.56 23.14 8.56
CA LYS A 200 2.57 24.60 8.72
C LYS A 200 2.05 25.01 10.10
N SER A 201 0.98 24.36 10.54
CA SER A 201 0.33 24.57 11.84
C SER A 201 -0.20 23.24 12.40
N GLN A 202 -0.82 23.25 13.58
CA GLN A 202 -1.44 22.04 14.14
C GLN A 202 -2.63 21.54 13.31
N LEU A 203 -3.39 22.46 12.70
CA LEU A 203 -4.49 22.12 11.80
C LEU A 203 -3.96 21.69 10.42
N GLU A 204 -2.96 22.42 9.91
CA GLU A 204 -2.27 22.15 8.64
C GLU A 204 -1.03 21.26 8.84
N ASN A 205 -1.24 20.05 9.35
CA ASN A 205 -0.18 19.12 9.75
C ASN A 205 -0.09 17.86 8.85
N PHE A 206 -0.21 18.06 7.54
CA PHE A 206 -0.10 17.04 6.51
C PHE A 206 -1.26 16.04 6.45
N ALA A 207 -1.40 15.16 7.43
CA ALA A 207 -2.43 14.13 7.44
C ALA A 207 -2.92 13.79 8.85
N CYS A 208 -4.14 13.24 8.90
CA CYS A 208 -4.76 12.71 10.10
C CYS A 208 -5.01 11.21 9.97
N GLU A 209 -4.92 10.50 11.09
CA GLU A 209 -5.34 9.10 11.20
C GLU A 209 -6.80 9.08 11.66
N SER A 210 -7.56 8.06 11.27
CA SER A 210 -8.97 7.95 11.63
C SER A 210 -9.38 6.50 11.84
N ASP A 211 -10.19 6.29 12.88
CA ASP A 211 -10.81 5.01 13.21
C ASP A 211 -12.28 4.93 12.75
N LEU A 212 -12.75 5.91 11.95
CA LEU A 212 -14.15 5.99 11.48
C LEU A 212 -14.52 4.92 10.43
N GLY A 213 -13.58 4.05 10.07
CA GLY A 213 -13.79 2.94 9.13
C GLY A 213 -14.20 3.39 7.73
N ASP A 214 -14.92 2.53 7.03
CA ASP A 214 -15.27 2.72 5.62
C ASP A 214 -16.29 3.85 5.39
N SER A 215 -17.08 4.21 6.41
CA SER A 215 -18.05 5.31 6.35
C SER A 215 -17.41 6.66 5.98
N LEU A 216 -16.14 6.85 6.36
CA LEU A 216 -15.40 8.06 6.03
C LEU A 216 -15.06 8.13 4.53
N PHE A 217 -14.82 7.00 3.86
CA PHE A 217 -14.58 6.98 2.41
C PHE A 217 -15.81 7.39 1.62
N GLU A 218 -17.02 7.10 2.10
CA GLU A 218 -18.27 7.55 1.48
C GLU A 218 -18.44 9.07 1.54
N SER A 219 -17.84 9.71 2.55
CA SER A 219 -17.84 11.17 2.74
C SER A 219 -16.89 11.91 1.81
N VAL A 220 -15.98 11.21 1.13
CA VAL A 220 -15.18 11.82 0.03
C VAL A 220 -15.99 11.70 -1.25
N LYS A 221 -16.26 12.82 -1.92
CA LYS A 221 -16.96 12.85 -3.20
C LYS A 221 -15.99 13.22 -4.30
N PHE A 222 -16.03 12.47 -5.40
CA PHE A 222 -15.32 12.87 -6.61
C PHE A 222 -15.99 14.12 -7.16
N GLU A 223 -15.22 15.19 -7.33
CA GLU A 223 -15.67 16.41 -7.96
C GLU A 223 -15.05 16.50 -9.35
N PRO A 224 -15.75 16.06 -10.41
CA PRO A 224 -15.26 16.30 -11.76
C PRO A 224 -15.12 17.80 -11.96
N SER A 225 -13.97 18.22 -12.52
CA SER A 225 -13.74 19.62 -12.84
C SER A 225 -14.88 20.12 -13.75
N LYS A 226 -15.68 21.07 -13.24
CA LYS A 226 -16.77 21.70 -14.00
C LYS A 226 -16.17 22.45 -15.20
N GLY A 227 -16.15 21.80 -16.37
CA GLY A 227 -15.80 22.44 -17.65
C GLY A 227 -14.38 22.21 -18.20
N GLY A 228 -13.65 21.20 -17.72
CA GLY A 228 -12.32 20.84 -18.27
C GLY A 228 -12.33 19.53 -19.05
N SER A 229 -11.47 19.41 -20.09
CA SER A 229 -11.11 18.11 -20.65
C SER A 229 -10.24 17.35 -19.65
N ALA A 230 -10.63 16.12 -19.33
CA ALA A 230 -9.88 15.23 -18.45
C ALA A 230 -9.41 14.02 -19.25
N SER A 231 -8.27 13.45 -18.85
CA SER A 231 -7.75 12.20 -19.37
C SER A 231 -7.55 11.23 -18.22
N LEU A 232 -7.63 9.94 -18.52
CA LEU A 232 -7.36 8.88 -17.56
C LEU A 232 -5.89 8.46 -17.71
N LEU A 233 -5.17 8.46 -16.59
CA LEU A 233 -3.82 7.90 -16.50
C LEU A 233 -3.88 6.66 -15.60
N ILE A 234 -3.27 5.57 -16.07
CA ILE A 234 -3.17 4.30 -15.34
C ILE A 234 -1.71 4.09 -14.96
N ILE A 235 -1.44 3.92 -13.67
CA ILE A 235 -0.12 3.49 -13.20
C ILE A 235 -0.14 1.96 -13.14
N LYS A 236 0.50 1.33 -14.12
CA LYS A 236 0.46 -0.14 -14.25
C LYS A 236 1.02 -0.86 -13.01
N PRO A 237 0.53 -2.08 -12.68
CA PRO A 237 0.94 -2.79 -11.47
C PRO A 237 2.45 -2.99 -11.33
N HIS A 238 3.17 -3.33 -12.40
CA HIS A 238 4.62 -3.47 -12.34
C HIS A 238 5.36 -2.19 -11.89
N VAL A 239 4.78 -1.00 -12.11
CA VAL A 239 5.36 0.29 -11.69
C VAL A 239 5.17 0.48 -10.18
N ILE A 240 3.98 0.16 -9.68
CA ILE A 240 3.66 0.22 -8.25
C ILE A 240 4.51 -0.79 -7.48
N LEU A 241 4.62 -2.03 -7.99
CA LEU A 241 5.43 -3.10 -7.40
C LEU A 241 6.93 -2.76 -7.34
N LYS A 242 7.43 -1.96 -8.30
CA LYS A 242 8.81 -1.45 -8.29
C LYS A 242 9.00 -0.22 -7.40
N GLY A 243 7.95 0.28 -6.75
CA GLY A 243 8.01 1.49 -5.92
C GLY A 243 8.34 2.76 -6.72
N LEU A 244 7.88 2.83 -7.98
CA LEU A 244 8.14 3.97 -8.87
C LEU A 244 6.91 4.88 -9.05
N SER A 245 5.76 4.51 -8.50
CA SER A 245 4.51 5.24 -8.64
C SER A 245 4.57 6.64 -8.02
N GLY A 246 5.22 6.83 -6.87
CA GLY A 246 5.29 8.13 -6.24
C GLY A 246 6.11 9.14 -7.04
N LYS A 247 7.17 8.72 -7.73
CA LYS A 247 7.90 9.56 -8.70
C LYS A 247 6.99 10.05 -9.82
N ILE A 248 6.18 9.17 -10.41
CA ILE A 248 5.23 9.54 -11.46
C ILE A 248 4.21 10.55 -10.93
N ILE A 249 3.61 10.29 -9.77
CA ILE A 249 2.64 11.19 -9.13
C ILE A 249 3.29 12.55 -8.84
N GLN A 250 4.55 12.55 -8.40
CA GLN A 250 5.30 13.77 -8.09
C GLN A 250 5.59 14.60 -9.35
N ASP A 251 5.93 13.95 -10.46
CA ASP A 251 6.19 14.62 -11.73
C ASP A 251 4.90 15.17 -12.36
N LEU A 252 3.79 14.43 -12.25
CA LEU A 252 2.45 14.92 -12.63
C LEU A 252 2.07 16.18 -11.84
N ALA A 253 2.32 16.17 -10.53
CA ALA A 253 2.00 17.31 -9.65
C ALA A 253 2.86 18.56 -9.93
N LYS A 254 4.06 18.40 -10.51
CA LYS A 254 4.93 19.52 -10.94
C LYS A 254 4.55 20.06 -12.33
N GLY A 255 3.85 19.26 -13.12
CA GLY A 255 3.43 19.61 -14.47
C GLY A 255 2.24 20.59 -14.50
N PRO A 256 1.75 20.93 -15.70
CA PRO A 256 0.58 21.78 -15.88
C PRO A 256 -0.76 21.05 -15.60
N LEU A 257 -0.72 19.72 -15.48
CA LEU A 257 -1.91 18.90 -15.24
C LEU A 257 -2.27 18.90 -13.76
N LYS A 258 -3.58 18.84 -13.48
CA LYS A 258 -4.10 18.73 -12.12
C LYS A 258 -4.73 17.36 -11.93
N ILE A 259 -4.37 16.68 -10.86
CA ILE A 259 -5.06 15.48 -10.43
C ILE A 259 -6.43 15.90 -9.90
N VAL A 260 -7.50 15.43 -10.55
CA VAL A 260 -8.89 15.72 -10.16
C VAL A 260 -9.58 14.51 -9.53
N GLY A 261 -9.04 13.31 -9.74
CA GLY A 261 -9.53 12.03 -9.24
C GLY A 261 -8.40 11.01 -9.21
N ALA A 262 -8.47 10.09 -8.25
CA ALA A 262 -7.57 8.96 -8.13
C ALA A 262 -8.26 7.87 -7.32
N THR A 263 -8.06 6.63 -7.75
CA THR A 263 -8.45 5.40 -7.06
C THR A 263 -7.33 4.37 -7.24
N ILE A 264 -7.36 3.31 -6.45
CA ILE A 264 -6.52 2.13 -6.66
C ILE A 264 -7.45 0.93 -6.85
N GLN A 265 -7.17 0.08 -7.82
CA GLN A 265 -7.98 -1.10 -8.09
C GLN A 265 -7.09 -2.28 -8.50
N THR A 266 -7.38 -3.45 -7.96
CA THR A 266 -6.84 -4.72 -8.48
C THR A 266 -7.91 -5.31 -9.38
N MET A 267 -7.61 -5.43 -10.67
CA MET A 267 -8.56 -5.94 -11.66
C MET A 267 -8.47 -7.47 -11.72
N ASP A 268 -9.61 -8.13 -11.86
CA ASP A 268 -9.63 -9.51 -12.33
C ASP A 268 -9.46 -9.61 -13.86
N VAL A 269 -9.38 -10.84 -14.37
CA VAL A 269 -9.18 -11.08 -15.81
C VAL A 269 -10.34 -10.52 -16.64
N ALA A 270 -11.58 -10.67 -16.18
CA ALA A 270 -12.75 -10.21 -16.92
C ALA A 270 -12.83 -8.67 -16.94
N GLU A 271 -12.57 -8.02 -15.80
CA GLU A 271 -12.51 -6.56 -15.68
C GLU A 271 -11.42 -5.96 -16.58
N ALA A 272 -10.23 -6.57 -16.59
CA ALA A 272 -9.15 -6.13 -17.46
C ALA A 272 -9.47 -6.35 -18.94
N GLU A 273 -10.10 -7.48 -19.31
CA GLU A 273 -10.52 -7.75 -20.68
C GLU A 273 -11.57 -6.77 -21.18
N GLU A 274 -12.56 -6.43 -20.36
CA GLU A 274 -13.60 -5.45 -20.68
C GLU A 274 -12.99 -4.05 -20.83
N PHE A 275 -12.19 -3.62 -19.85
CA PHE A 275 -11.61 -2.27 -19.85
C PHE A 275 -10.68 -2.02 -21.04
N PHE A 276 -9.88 -3.03 -21.42
CA PHE A 276 -8.94 -2.92 -22.54
C PHE A 276 -9.50 -3.40 -23.87
N GLU A 277 -10.73 -3.92 -23.95
CA GLU A 277 -11.36 -4.44 -25.16
C GLU A 277 -11.13 -3.57 -26.42
N PRO A 278 -11.24 -2.22 -26.37
CA PRO A 278 -11.02 -1.37 -27.55
C PRO A 278 -9.62 -1.49 -28.19
N TYR A 279 -8.64 -2.01 -27.46
CA TYR A 279 -7.27 -2.22 -27.92
C TYR A 279 -7.01 -3.62 -28.47
N ARG A 280 -7.99 -4.54 -28.39
CA ARG A 280 -7.89 -5.92 -28.88
C ARG A 280 -7.66 -5.92 -30.39
N GLY A 281 -6.55 -6.51 -30.84
CA GLY A 281 -6.16 -6.54 -32.25
C GLY A 281 -5.49 -5.26 -32.78
N VAL A 282 -5.44 -4.19 -31.98
CA VAL A 282 -4.73 -2.95 -32.30
C VAL A 282 -3.32 -2.96 -31.71
N LEU A 283 -3.20 -3.35 -30.44
CA LEU A 283 -1.92 -3.46 -29.75
C LEU A 283 -1.32 -4.85 -29.93
N GLN A 284 -0.06 -4.90 -30.38
CA GLN A 284 0.68 -6.17 -30.56
C GLN A 284 0.82 -6.95 -29.23
N GLU A 285 0.91 -6.23 -28.11
CA GLU A 285 1.16 -6.80 -26.77
C GLU A 285 -0.11 -6.86 -25.91
N TYR A 286 -1.30 -6.96 -26.52
CA TYR A 286 -2.58 -6.95 -25.80
C TYR A 286 -2.63 -7.96 -24.65
N SER A 287 -2.20 -9.21 -24.88
CA SER A 287 -2.15 -10.26 -23.85
C SER A 287 -1.17 -9.94 -22.72
N GLY A 288 -0.02 -9.33 -23.05
CA GLY A 288 0.96 -8.86 -22.07
C GLY A 288 0.39 -7.75 -21.18
N ILE A 289 -0.39 -6.83 -21.74
CA ILE A 289 -1.07 -5.78 -20.99
C ILE A 289 -2.07 -6.38 -19.99
N LEU A 290 -2.91 -7.32 -20.42
CA LEU A 290 -3.85 -7.99 -19.52
C LEU A 290 -3.14 -8.74 -18.38
N THR A 291 -2.04 -9.42 -18.71
CA THR A 291 -1.23 -10.15 -17.72
C THR A 291 -0.63 -9.20 -16.67
N ASP A 292 -0.14 -8.04 -17.09
CA ASP A 292 0.39 -7.01 -16.18
C ASP A 292 -0.73 -6.38 -15.34
N MET A 293 -1.85 -5.99 -15.95
CA MET A 293 -2.97 -5.33 -15.26
C MET A 293 -3.64 -6.19 -14.20
N THR A 294 -3.63 -7.52 -14.36
CA THR A 294 -4.14 -8.49 -13.39
C THR A 294 -3.09 -8.94 -12.36
N SER A 295 -1.85 -8.46 -12.48
CA SER A 295 -0.75 -8.90 -11.62
C SER A 295 -0.75 -8.24 -10.23
N GLY A 296 -1.52 -7.17 -10.04
CA GLY A 296 -1.60 -6.42 -8.79
C GLY A 296 -2.42 -5.13 -8.92
N PRO A 297 -2.32 -4.22 -7.93
CA PRO A 297 -3.07 -2.97 -7.94
C PRO A 297 -2.55 -2.02 -9.03
N SER A 298 -3.46 -1.25 -9.62
CA SER A 298 -3.23 -0.18 -10.61
C SER A 298 -3.90 1.14 -10.21
#